data_AF-A0A3N5TB49-F1
#
_entry.id   AF-A0A3N5TB49-F1
#
_cell.length_a   1.000
_cell.length_b   1.000
_cell.length_c   1.000
_cell.angle_alpha   90.00
_cell.angle_beta   90.00
_cell.angle_gamma   90.00
#
_symmetry.space_group_name_H-M   'P 1'
#
loop_
_entity.id
_entity.type
_entity.pdbx_description
1 polymer ?
#
loop_
_entity_poly.entity_id
_entity_poly.type
_entity_poly.pdbx_seq_one_letter_code
_entity_poly.pdbx_strand_id
1 'polypeptide(L)'
;MTDETSLSPTSDERMMGALAHFFGVIAALIVWVTQKDKSRFVRFQAAQAMAFDFAVMLLMGVVFFCLFGAMFVGMFGTMAVTLNSSTSPENVSPFLMFPFMFPSLMFSCILPFSLAFLIARIVAAASVLSGNNFHYPFLGAKVEGFLAD
;
A
#
# COMPACT_ATOMS: atom_id res chain seq x y z
N MET A 1 2.85 10.92 44.77
CA MET A 1 3.50 9.79 44.10
C MET A 1 2.45 9.18 43.18
N THR A 2 2.22 9.81 42.03
CA THR A 2 1.24 9.37 41.04
C THR A 2 1.87 8.22 40.27
N ASP A 3 1.16 7.10 40.26
CA ASP A 3 1.57 5.81 39.71
C ASP A 3 1.84 5.93 38.19
N GLU A 4 3.08 6.25 37.84
CA GLU A 4 3.68 6.18 36.50
C GLU A 4 3.91 4.72 36.10
N THR A 5 2.88 3.86 36.23
CA THR A 5 2.91 2.54 35.64
C THR A 5 2.65 2.68 34.14
N SER A 6 3.75 2.75 33.40
CA SER A 6 3.80 2.44 31.97
C SER A 6 3.29 1.00 31.77
N LEU A 7 1.97 0.81 31.75
CA LEU A 7 1.36 -0.48 31.49
C LEU A 7 1.66 -0.84 30.04
N SER A 8 2.63 -1.73 29.85
CA SER A 8 2.90 -2.36 28.56
C SER A 8 1.58 -2.84 27.96
N PRO A 9 1.33 -2.66 26.66
CA PRO A 9 0.08 -3.07 26.04
C PRO A 9 -0.19 -4.55 26.34
N THR A 10 -1.45 -4.87 26.63
CA THR A 10 -1.91 -6.23 26.90
C THR A 10 -1.76 -7.11 25.65
N SER A 11 -1.80 -8.43 25.83
CA SER A 11 -1.73 -9.38 24.71
C SER A 11 -2.84 -9.13 23.67
N ASP A 12 -4.04 -8.80 24.13
CA ASP A 12 -5.19 -8.53 23.24
C ASP A 12 -4.99 -7.23 22.46
N GLU A 13 -4.47 -6.18 23.09
CA GLU A 13 -4.15 -4.92 22.40
C GLU A 13 -3.05 -5.11 21.34
N ARG A 14 -2.02 -5.89 21.65
CA ARG A 14 -0.96 -6.24 20.69
C ARG A 14 -1.52 -7.02 19.50
N MET A 15 -2.38 -8.00 19.77
CA MET A 15 -3.05 -8.78 18.72
C MET A 15 -3.90 -7.86 17.83
N MET A 16 -4.75 -7.02 18.41
CA MET A 16 -5.62 -6.12 17.66
C MET A 16 -4.83 -5.11 16.81
N GLY A 17 -3.75 -4.55 17.35
CA GLY A 17 -2.85 -3.69 16.59
C GLY A 17 -2.16 -4.42 15.44
N ALA A 18 -1.70 -5.66 15.67
CA ALA A 18 -1.07 -6.47 14.62
C ALA A 18 -2.05 -6.84 13.51
N LEU A 19 -3.29 -7.20 13.86
CA LEU A 19 -4.37 -7.50 12.91
C LEU A 19 -4.69 -6.31 12.02
N ALA A 20 -4.66 -5.08 12.57
CA ALA A 20 -4.87 -3.86 11.79
C ALA A 20 -3.83 -3.71 10.67
N HIS A 21 -2.54 -3.94 10.93
CA HIS A 21 -1.50 -3.87 9.91
C HIS A 21 -1.55 -5.04 8.92
N PHE A 22 -1.90 -6.24 9.37
CA PHE A 22 -1.82 -7.44 8.54
C PHE A 22 -2.97 -7.59 7.54
N PHE A 23 -4.21 -7.36 7.97
CA PHE A 23 -5.41 -7.61 7.13
C PHE A 23 -5.87 -6.41 6.31
N GLY A 24 -5.25 -5.25 6.52
CA GLY A 24 -5.37 -4.09 5.66
C GLY A 24 -6.46 -3.13 6.09
N VAL A 25 -6.76 -2.16 5.21
CA VAL A 25 -7.56 -0.97 5.56
C VAL A 25 -8.93 -1.32 6.17
N ILE A 26 -9.61 -2.37 5.71
CA ILE A 26 -10.91 -2.78 6.25
C ILE A 26 -10.76 -3.28 7.69
N ALA A 27 -9.78 -4.16 7.94
CA ALA A 27 -9.52 -4.66 9.29
C ALA A 27 -9.05 -3.53 10.21
N ALA A 28 -8.15 -2.67 9.73
CA ALA A 28 -7.69 -1.51 10.47
C ALA A 28 -8.84 -0.56 10.84
N LEU A 29 -9.79 -0.33 9.92
CA LEU A 29 -10.99 0.46 10.18
C LEU A 29 -11.90 -0.18 11.23
N ILE A 30 -12.15 -1.49 11.12
CA ILE A 30 -12.96 -2.23 12.11
C ILE A 30 -12.31 -2.15 13.48
N VAL A 31 -10.99 -2.41 13.58
CA VAL A 31 -10.23 -2.31 14.84
C VAL A 31 -10.31 -0.89 15.39
N TRP A 32 -10.10 0.13 14.54
CA TRP A 32 -10.16 1.52 14.96
C TRP A 32 -11.54 1.88 15.52
N VAL A 33 -12.63 1.63 14.79
CA VAL A 33 -13.99 1.99 15.23
C VAL A 33 -14.36 1.27 16.53
N THR A 34 -13.92 0.02 16.71
CA THR A 34 -14.32 -0.81 17.87
C THR A 34 -13.44 -0.64 19.11
N GLN A 35 -12.20 -0.17 18.95
CA GLN A 35 -11.19 -0.11 20.01
C GLN A 35 -10.64 1.30 20.29
N LYS A 36 -10.95 2.31 19.46
CA LYS A 36 -10.40 3.67 19.61
C LYS A 36 -10.58 4.29 21.00
N ASP A 37 -11.70 4.02 21.67
CA ASP A 37 -12.02 4.61 22.97
C ASP A 37 -11.54 3.74 24.15
N LYS A 38 -11.07 2.51 23.87
CA LYS A 38 -10.66 1.52 24.89
C LYS A 38 -9.16 1.50 25.11
N SER A 39 -8.38 1.71 24.05
CA SER A 39 -6.92 1.63 24.11
C SER A 39 -6.26 2.68 23.24
N ARG A 40 -5.42 3.53 23.85
CA ARG A 40 -4.60 4.51 23.12
C ARG A 40 -3.60 3.84 22.19
N PHE A 41 -3.06 2.69 22.58
CA PHE A 41 -2.13 1.92 21.76
C PHE A 41 -2.82 1.36 20.51
N VAL A 42 -3.94 0.65 20.68
CA VAL A 42 -4.68 0.05 19.55
C VAL A 42 -5.23 1.12 18.64
N ARG A 43 -5.73 2.23 19.21
CA ARG A 43 -6.10 3.44 18.48
C ARG A 43 -4.93 3.82 17.56
N PHE A 44 -3.81 4.25 18.11
CA PHE A 44 -2.68 4.73 17.33
C PHE A 44 -2.21 3.74 16.24
N GLN A 45 -2.09 2.46 16.56
CA GLN A 45 -1.65 1.44 15.59
C GLN A 45 -2.67 1.24 14.46
N ALA A 46 -3.97 1.23 14.75
CA ALA A 46 -5.00 1.08 13.73
C ALA A 46 -5.11 2.31 12.82
N ALA A 47 -4.96 3.54 13.32
CA ALA A 47 -4.89 4.73 12.46
C ALA A 47 -3.66 4.73 11.57
N GLN A 48 -2.50 4.35 12.10
CA GLN A 48 -1.29 4.24 11.30
C GLN A 48 -1.44 3.20 10.18
N ALA A 49 -2.02 2.03 10.48
CA ALA A 49 -2.29 0.99 9.48
C ALA A 49 -3.22 1.51 8.37
N MET A 50 -4.33 2.17 8.74
CA MET A 50 -5.25 2.78 7.76
C MET A 50 -4.57 3.84 6.90
N ALA A 51 -3.80 4.74 7.52
CA ALA A 51 -3.12 5.82 6.80
C ALA A 51 -2.06 5.27 5.85
N PHE A 52 -1.32 4.25 6.26
CA PHE A 52 -0.36 3.55 5.41
C PHE A 52 -1.05 2.89 4.20
N ASP A 53 -2.10 2.11 4.43
CA ASP A 53 -2.82 1.45 3.33
C ASP A 53 -3.48 2.43 2.38
N PHE A 54 -4.02 3.53 2.89
CA PHE A 54 -4.59 4.58 2.06
C PHE A 54 -3.52 5.27 1.21
N ALA A 55 -2.34 5.55 1.78
CA ALA A 55 -1.21 6.11 1.04
C ALA A 55 -0.70 5.14 -0.05
N VAL A 56 -0.56 3.85 0.28
CA VAL A 56 -0.19 2.81 -0.70
C VAL A 56 -1.23 2.70 -1.80
N MET A 57 -2.53 2.70 -1.45
CA MET A 57 -3.63 2.65 -2.42
C MET A 57 -3.58 3.85 -3.38
N LEU A 58 -3.37 5.06 -2.87
CA LEU A 58 -3.26 6.26 -3.71
C LEU A 58 -2.05 6.17 -4.64
N LEU A 59 -0.87 5.82 -4.11
CA LEU A 59 0.35 5.69 -4.89
C LEU A 59 0.20 4.64 -5.99
N MET A 60 -0.30 3.45 -5.64
CA MET A 60 -0.52 2.37 -6.59
C MET A 60 -1.61 2.72 -7.60
N GLY A 61 -2.65 3.44 -7.20
CA GLY A 61 -3.68 3.95 -8.10
C GLY A 61 -3.11 4.89 -9.16
N VAL A 62 -2.23 5.82 -8.77
CA VAL A 62 -1.56 6.73 -9.72
C VAL A 62 -0.62 5.97 -10.66
N VAL A 63 0.20 5.06 -10.12
CA VAL A 63 1.10 4.23 -10.93
C VAL A 63 0.31 3.40 -11.94
N PHE A 64 -0.76 2.75 -11.48
CA PHE A 64 -1.63 1.95 -12.34
C PHE A 64 -2.29 2.82 -13.42
N PHE A 65 -2.82 3.99 -13.06
CA PHE A 65 -3.43 4.93 -14.00
C PHE A 65 -2.44 5.37 -15.09
N CYS A 66 -1.22 5.74 -14.72
CA CYS A 66 -0.17 6.15 -15.65
C CYS A 66 0.24 5.01 -16.60
N LEU A 67 0.47 3.82 -16.05
CA LEU A 67 0.83 2.64 -16.86
C LEU A 67 -0.31 2.29 -17.81
N PHE A 68 -1.54 2.19 -17.31
CA PHE A 68 -2.69 1.87 -18.13
C PHE A 68 -2.90 2.93 -19.24
N GLY A 69 -2.74 4.22 -18.94
CA GLY A 69 -2.75 5.28 -19.93
C GLY A 69 -1.69 5.09 -21.03
N ALA A 70 -0.45 4.75 -20.65
CA ALA A 70 0.62 4.44 -21.60
C ALA A 70 0.29 3.22 -22.48
N MET A 71 -0.38 2.21 -21.92
CA MET A 71 -0.88 1.06 -22.67
C MET A 71 -1.87 1.48 -23.77
N PHE A 72 -2.86 2.30 -23.42
CA PHE A 72 -3.86 2.76 -24.38
C PHE A 72 -3.25 3.62 -25.48
N VAL A 73 -2.35 4.53 -25.12
CA VAL A 73 -1.62 5.36 -26.10
C VAL A 73 -0.80 4.47 -27.03
N GLY A 74 -0.09 3.48 -26.49
CA GLY A 74 0.66 2.51 -27.30
C GLY A 74 -0.24 1.69 -28.22
N MET A 75 -1.35 1.15 -27.70
CA MET A 75 -2.29 0.32 -28.46
C MET A 75 -2.98 1.09 -29.59
N PHE A 76 -3.47 2.31 -29.32
CA PHE A 76 -4.10 3.13 -30.36
C PHE A 76 -3.08 3.67 -31.35
N GLY A 77 -1.88 4.02 -30.88
CA GLY A 77 -0.78 4.41 -31.75
C GLY A 77 -0.40 3.31 -32.72
N THR A 78 -0.24 2.06 -32.25
CA THR A 78 0.10 0.92 -33.13
C THR A 78 -1.00 0.66 -34.14
N MET A 79 -2.26 0.68 -33.71
CA MET A 79 -3.40 0.48 -34.60
C MET A 79 -3.45 1.54 -35.71
N ALA A 80 -3.22 2.82 -35.38
CA ALA A 80 -3.18 3.90 -36.36
C ALA A 80 -2.02 3.72 -37.37
N VAL A 81 -0.85 3.29 -36.91
CA VAL A 81 0.30 3.01 -37.78
C VAL A 81 0.02 1.83 -38.71
N THR A 82 -0.52 0.72 -38.18
CA THR A 82 -0.85 -0.48 -38.97
C THR A 82 -1.90 -0.17 -40.05
N LEU A 83 -2.93 0.60 -39.74
CA LEU A 83 -3.98 0.94 -40.71
C LEU A 83 -3.46 1.81 -41.87
N ASN A 84 -2.40 2.59 -41.66
CA ASN A 84 -1.82 3.47 -42.68
C ASN A 84 -0.60 2.86 -43.40
N SER A 85 -0.12 1.69 -42.96
CA SER A 85 1.11 1.09 -43.47
C SER A 85 0.82 -0.24 -44.16
N SER A 86 1.27 -0.41 -45.40
CA SER A 86 1.32 -1.73 -46.07
C SER A 86 2.46 -2.54 -45.46
N THR A 87 2.26 -3.12 -44.28
CA THR A 87 3.33 -3.83 -43.56
C THR A 87 3.66 -5.14 -44.26
N SER A 88 4.81 -5.21 -44.93
CA SER A 88 5.40 -6.47 -45.40
C SER A 88 5.90 -7.29 -44.19
N PRO A 89 5.77 -8.63 -44.20
CA PRO A 89 6.16 -9.50 -43.08
C PRO A 89 7.62 -9.36 -42.65
N GLU A 90 8.53 -9.01 -43.56
CA GLU A 90 9.96 -8.81 -43.29
C GLU A 90 10.30 -7.56 -42.45
N ASN A 91 9.38 -6.61 -42.28
CA ASN A 91 9.63 -5.33 -41.59
C ASN A 91 8.59 -5.03 -40.49
N VAL A 92 8.40 -5.96 -39.57
CA VAL A 92 7.58 -5.72 -38.37
C VAL A 92 8.27 -4.74 -37.42
N SER A 93 7.72 -3.53 -37.34
CA SER A 93 8.19 -2.51 -36.39
C SER A 93 8.08 -3.01 -34.95
N PRO A 94 9.11 -2.81 -34.08
CA PRO A 94 9.06 -3.14 -32.65
C PRO A 94 7.84 -2.54 -31.94
N PHE A 95 7.30 -1.45 -32.48
CA PHE A 95 6.10 -0.80 -31.96
C PHE A 95 4.88 -1.74 -31.98
N LEU A 96 4.73 -2.60 -33.00
CA LEU A 96 3.62 -3.57 -33.08
C LEU A 96 3.65 -4.63 -31.97
N MET A 97 4.82 -4.89 -31.39
CA MET A 97 5.00 -5.82 -30.28
C MET A 97 4.72 -5.19 -28.92
N PHE A 98 4.57 -3.86 -28.86
CA PHE A 98 4.41 -3.10 -27.62
C PHE A 98 3.25 -3.60 -26.73
N PRO A 99 2.02 -3.86 -27.26
CA PRO A 99 0.92 -4.35 -26.41
C PRO A 99 1.20 -5.72 -25.78
N PHE A 100 2.04 -6.55 -26.39
CA PHE A 100 2.40 -7.88 -25.89
C PHE A 100 3.51 -7.83 -24.83
N MET A 101 4.43 -6.86 -24.92
CA MET A 101 5.48 -6.64 -23.92
C MET A 101 5.00 -5.79 -22.73
N PHE A 102 3.89 -5.07 -22.90
CA PHE A 102 3.40 -4.16 -21.88
C PHE A 102 3.00 -4.85 -20.56
N PRO A 103 2.29 -6.00 -20.54
CA PRO A 103 1.93 -6.69 -19.30
C PRO A 103 3.15 -7.17 -18.50
N SER A 104 4.20 -7.65 -19.18
CA SER A 104 5.42 -8.09 -18.49
C SER A 104 6.15 -6.90 -17.86
N LEU A 105 6.21 -5.75 -18.55
CA LEU A 105 6.75 -4.51 -17.98
C LEU A 105 5.95 -4.05 -16.75
N MET A 106 4.62 -4.05 -16.81
CA MET A 106 3.78 -3.71 -15.65
C MET A 106 4.08 -4.62 -14.46
N PHE A 107 4.18 -5.93 -14.70
CA PHE A 107 4.47 -6.90 -13.65
C PHE A 107 5.85 -6.64 -13.01
N SER A 108 6.88 -6.41 -13.84
CA SER A 108 8.23 -6.09 -13.37
C SER A 108 8.28 -4.79 -12.56
N CYS A 109 7.48 -3.79 -12.91
CA CYS A 109 7.42 -2.53 -12.16
C CYS A 109 6.62 -2.67 -10.86
N ILE A 110 5.44 -3.31 -10.88
CA ILE A 110 4.51 -3.34 -9.73
C ILE A 110 4.97 -4.31 -8.65
N LEU A 111 5.44 -5.51 -9.04
CA LEU A 111 5.79 -6.58 -8.10
C LEU A 111 6.79 -6.17 -6.99
N PRO A 112 7.92 -5.50 -7.29
CA PRO A 112 8.88 -5.15 -6.24
C PRO A 112 8.29 -4.19 -5.20
N PHE A 113 7.48 -3.21 -5.62
CA PHE A 113 6.84 -2.29 -4.68
C PHE A 113 5.76 -3.00 -3.86
N SER A 114 4.94 -3.84 -4.47
CA SER A 114 3.93 -4.63 -3.77
C SER A 114 4.56 -5.54 -2.72
N LEU A 115 5.70 -6.17 -3.04
CA LEU A 115 6.45 -6.99 -2.10
C LEU A 115 7.05 -6.15 -0.97
N ALA A 116 7.62 -4.98 -1.28
CA ALA A 116 8.16 -4.07 -0.27
C ALA A 116 7.07 -3.60 0.72
N PHE A 117 5.87 -3.27 0.23
CA PHE A 117 4.75 -2.90 1.10
C PHE A 117 4.21 -4.06 1.91
N LEU A 118 4.16 -5.27 1.35
CA LEU A 118 3.81 -6.47 2.09
C LEU A 118 4.82 -6.72 3.24
N ILE A 119 6.11 -6.61 2.96
CA ILE A 119 7.16 -6.74 3.98
C ILE A 119 6.99 -5.67 5.05
N ALA A 120 6.76 -4.41 4.68
CA ALA A 120 6.53 -3.33 5.65
C ALA A 120 5.34 -3.64 6.59
N ARG A 121 4.24 -4.18 6.05
CA ARG A 121 3.06 -4.58 6.84
C ARG A 121 3.35 -5.74 7.78
N ILE A 122 4.10 -6.75 7.31
CA ILE A 122 4.51 -7.88 8.15
C ILE A 122 5.43 -7.41 9.27
N VAL A 123 6.39 -6.54 8.98
CA VAL A 123 7.30 -5.96 9.99
C VAL A 123 6.54 -5.13 11.00
N ALA A 124 5.60 -4.29 10.56
CA ALA A 124 4.73 -3.52 11.45
C ALA A 124 3.91 -4.43 12.36
N ALA A 125 3.24 -5.43 11.78
CA ALA A 125 2.43 -6.40 12.53
C ALA A 125 3.27 -7.18 13.55
N ALA A 126 4.45 -7.70 13.15
CA ALA A 126 5.34 -8.45 14.04
C ALA A 126 5.92 -7.59 15.17
N SER A 127 6.27 -6.33 14.87
CA SER A 127 6.78 -5.38 15.85
C SER A 127 5.71 -5.03 16.89
N VAL A 128 4.48 -4.76 16.44
CA VAL A 128 3.33 -4.49 17.31
C VAL A 128 2.96 -5.71 18.15
N LEU A 129 3.02 -6.92 17.58
CA LEU A 129 2.76 -8.16 18.30
C LEU A 129 3.78 -8.40 19.43
N SER A 130 5.03 -7.98 19.22
CA SER A 130 6.09 -8.03 20.23
C SER A 130 5.90 -7.00 21.35
N GLY A 131 4.95 -6.08 21.20
CA GLY A 131 4.63 -5.02 22.17
C GLY A 131 5.40 -3.72 21.94
N ASN A 132 6.14 -3.61 20.82
CA ASN A 132 6.80 -2.37 20.46
C ASN A 132 5.77 -1.36 19.93
N ASN A 133 5.95 -0.09 20.26
CA ASN A 133 5.15 0.97 19.67
C ASN A 133 5.71 1.32 18.28
N PHE A 134 5.27 0.58 17.26
CA PHE A 134 5.74 0.75 15.89
C PHE A 134 5.32 2.12 15.31
N HIS A 135 6.23 2.73 14.55
CA HIS A 135 6.01 3.99 13.85
C HIS A 135 6.47 3.88 12.41
N TYR A 136 5.59 4.20 11.45
CA TYR A 136 6.02 4.45 10.08
C TYR A 136 6.80 5.78 10.03
N PRO A 137 8.01 5.85 9.45
CA PRO A 137 8.89 7.02 9.56
C PRO A 137 8.27 8.37 9.21
N PHE A 138 7.43 8.43 8.16
CA PHE A 138 6.80 9.68 7.70
C PHE A 138 5.31 9.80 8.07
N LEU A 139 4.65 8.68 8.37
CA LEU A 139 3.21 8.61 8.67
C LEU A 139 2.94 8.66 10.18
N GLY A 140 3.82 8.07 11.00
CA GLY A 140 3.67 8.00 12.45
C GLY A 140 3.51 9.38 13.09
N ALA A 141 4.40 10.32 12.76
CA ALA A 141 4.35 11.68 13.31
C ALA A 141 3.08 12.46 12.90
N LYS A 142 2.59 12.27 11.67
CA LYS A 142 1.35 12.93 11.21
C LYS A 142 0.12 12.35 11.88
N VAL A 143 0.07 11.03 12.02
CA VAL A 143 -1.02 10.34 12.72
C VAL A 143 -1.01 10.71 14.19
N GLU A 144 0.15 10.79 14.83
CA GLU A 144 0.26 11.21 16.23
C GLU A 144 -0.29 12.62 16.45
N GLY A 145 0.09 13.58 15.60
CA GLY A 145 -0.47 14.93 15.64
C GLY A 145 -1.99 14.96 15.45
N PHE A 146 -2.51 14.21 14.47
CA PHE A 146 -3.97 14.11 14.22
C PHE A 146 -4.76 13.52 15.41
N LEU A 147 -4.10 12.73 16.27
CA LEU A 147 -4.75 12.11 17.44
C LEU A 147 -4.50 12.84 18.76
N ALA A 148 -3.67 13.88 18.73
CA ALA A 148 -3.43 14.78 19.85
C ALA A 148 -4.45 15.94 19.88
N ASP A 149 -5.00 16.30 18.71
CA ASP A 149 -6.11 17.25 18.52
C ASP A 149 -7.48 16.60 18.80
#